data_AF-A0A0R2RZ56-F1
#
_entry.id   AF-A0A0R2RZ56-F1
#
_cell.length_a   1.000
_cell.length_b   1.000
_cell.length_c   1.000
_cell.angle_alpha   90.00
_cell.angle_beta   90.00
_cell.angle_gamma   90.00
#
_symmetry.space_group_name_H-M   'P 1'
#
loop_
_entity.id
_entity.type
_entity.pdbx_description
1 polymer ?
#
loop_
_entity_poly.entity_id
_entity_poly.type
_entity_poly.pdbx_seq_one_letter_code
_entity_poly.pdbx_strand_id
1 'polypeptide(L)'
;MKLVIKLVLWVFILILSYQLYQSIIGPVHFNEAKEERYVAVIAQLKDIKAGQEAFQEVTGSFSANFDSLVRFLDTAEFAITARRDTSYADVAKNRAFGLDAQKGGYYIEDIIIDTLSFVAIKDSLYPKSNRYQTMMNIPNSEAQYELRAGKLDRNGTIYSVFEARASKDIILAGLNPDLISQEKQVNSVDGVNGPYVKVGAMDDVNTSGNWPKLYDTAKDK
;
A
#
# COMPACT_ATOMS: atom_id res chain seq x y z
N MET A 1 -18.98 -57.31 -29.98
CA MET A 1 -19.68 -56.17 -29.34
C MET A 1 -19.30 -55.96 -27.87
N LYS A 2 -19.38 -56.98 -26.99
CA LYS A 2 -19.08 -56.82 -25.55
C LYS A 2 -17.64 -56.35 -25.22
N LEU A 3 -16.64 -56.71 -26.03
CA LEU A 3 -15.22 -56.39 -25.77
C LEU A 3 -14.85 -54.96 -26.21
N VAL A 4 -15.39 -54.49 -27.34
CA VAL A 4 -15.18 -53.12 -27.83
C VAL A 4 -15.79 -52.10 -26.87
N ILE A 5 -17.01 -52.36 -26.37
CA ILE A 5 -17.66 -51.49 -25.38
C ILE A 5 -16.83 -51.43 -24.09
N LYS A 6 -16.29 -52.56 -23.62
CA LYS A 6 -15.40 -52.58 -22.43
C LYS A 6 -14.14 -51.76 -22.65
N LEU A 7 -13.49 -51.85 -23.82
CA LEU A 7 -12.29 -51.07 -24.13
C LEU A 7 -12.58 -49.56 -24.19
N VAL A 8 -13.66 -49.15 -24.85
CA VAL A 8 -14.09 -47.75 -24.90
C VAL A 8 -14.37 -47.23 -23.48
N LEU A 9 -15.04 -48.02 -22.65
CA LEU A 9 -15.36 -47.66 -21.28
C LEU A 9 -14.09 -47.54 -20.41
N TRP A 10 -13.08 -48.40 -20.64
CA TRP A 10 -11.76 -48.28 -20.01
C TRP A 10 -11.03 -47.00 -20.41
N VAL A 11 -11.02 -46.64 -21.70
CA VAL A 11 -10.45 -45.37 -22.17
C VAL A 11 -11.18 -44.19 -21.53
N PHE A 12 -12.51 -44.26 -21.44
CA PHE A 12 -13.31 -43.23 -20.79
C PHE A 12 -13.00 -43.10 -19.30
N ILE A 13 -12.82 -44.21 -18.58
CA ILE A 13 -12.40 -44.20 -17.17
C ILE A 13 -11.04 -43.52 -17.03
N LEU A 14 -10.06 -43.81 -17.89
CA LEU A 14 -8.75 -43.16 -17.84
C LEU A 14 -8.83 -41.65 -18.06
N ILE A 15 -9.63 -41.20 -19.04
CA ILE A 15 -9.86 -39.77 -19.30
C ILE A 15 -10.51 -39.10 -18.09
N LEU A 16 -11.55 -39.68 -17.52
CA LEU A 16 -12.22 -39.14 -16.34
C LEU A 16 -11.31 -39.12 -15.11
N SER A 17 -10.47 -40.14 -14.94
CA SER A 17 -9.52 -40.23 -13.83
C SER A 17 -8.46 -39.11 -13.93
N TYR A 18 -7.98 -38.83 -15.14
CA TYR A 18 -7.08 -37.70 -15.38
C TYR A 18 -7.76 -36.35 -15.14
N GLN A 19 -8.99 -36.16 -15.62
CA GLN A 19 -9.75 -34.93 -15.36
C GLN A 19 -10.01 -34.72 -13.86
N LEU A 20 -10.34 -35.78 -13.12
CA LEU A 20 -10.53 -35.72 -11.67
C LEU A 20 -9.25 -35.32 -10.95
N TYR A 21 -8.11 -35.91 -11.34
CA TYR A 21 -6.81 -35.53 -10.80
C TYR A 21 -6.49 -34.06 -11.05
N GLN A 22 -6.66 -33.58 -12.29
CA GLN A 22 -6.45 -32.17 -12.65
C GLN A 22 -7.38 -31.23 -11.88
N SER A 23 -8.63 -31.63 -11.64
CA SER A 23 -9.59 -30.85 -10.86
C SER A 23 -9.18 -30.70 -9.38
N ILE A 24 -8.47 -31.67 -8.82
CA ILE A 24 -8.02 -31.64 -7.41
C ILE A 24 -6.71 -30.86 -7.27
N ILE A 25 -5.74 -31.09 -8.17
CA ILE A 25 -4.40 -30.46 -8.09
C ILE A 25 -4.38 -29.03 -8.66
N GLY A 26 -5.27 -28.72 -9.61
CA GLY A 26 -5.33 -27.42 -10.29
C GLY A 26 -5.48 -26.24 -9.32
N PRO A 27 -6.42 -26.28 -8.35
CA PRO A 27 -6.56 -25.25 -7.33
C PRO A 27 -5.32 -25.08 -6.44
N VAL A 28 -4.56 -26.15 -6.19
CA VAL A 28 -3.34 -26.11 -5.38
C VAL A 28 -2.26 -25.30 -6.09
N HIS A 29 -1.93 -25.66 -7.34
CA HIS A 29 -0.96 -24.91 -8.14
C HIS A 29 -1.38 -23.47 -8.41
N PHE A 30 -2.69 -23.24 -8.56
CA PHE A 30 -3.23 -21.88 -8.66
C PHE A 30 -2.95 -21.07 -7.40
N ASN A 31 -3.21 -21.63 -6.21
CA ASN A 31 -2.98 -20.93 -4.96
C ASN A 31 -1.50 -20.66 -4.70
N GLU A 32 -0.60 -21.59 -5.01
CA GLU A 32 0.85 -21.40 -4.93
C GLU A 32 1.32 -20.23 -5.81
N ALA A 33 0.96 -20.25 -7.10
CA ALA A 33 1.33 -19.20 -8.04
C ALA A 33 0.67 -17.85 -7.69
N LYS A 34 -0.57 -17.88 -7.18
CA LYS A 34 -1.28 -16.68 -6.71
C LYS A 34 -0.55 -16.04 -5.55
N GLU A 35 -0.18 -16.82 -4.53
CA GLU A 35 0.49 -16.32 -3.34
C GLU A 35 1.83 -15.66 -3.69
N GLU A 36 2.66 -16.32 -4.52
CA GLU A 36 3.93 -15.77 -4.99
C GLU A 36 3.75 -14.42 -5.69
N ARG A 37 2.79 -14.34 -6.62
CA ARG A 37 2.53 -13.12 -7.38
C ARG A 37 1.93 -12.01 -6.51
N TYR A 38 1.05 -12.36 -5.57
CA TYR A 38 0.48 -11.41 -4.62
C TYR A 38 1.54 -10.82 -3.69
N VAL A 39 2.48 -11.64 -3.18
CA VAL A 39 3.58 -11.15 -2.35
C VAL A 39 4.40 -10.10 -3.10
N ALA A 40 4.77 -10.35 -4.36
CA ALA A 40 5.53 -9.41 -5.18
C ALA A 40 4.76 -8.11 -5.45
N VAL A 41 3.48 -8.21 -5.82
CA VAL A 41 2.61 -7.04 -6.07
C VAL A 41 2.39 -6.22 -4.80
N ILE A 42 2.10 -6.87 -3.68
CA ILE A 42 1.85 -6.20 -2.40
C ILE A 42 3.13 -5.51 -1.90
N ALA A 43 4.30 -6.09 -2.11
CA ALA A 43 5.57 -5.45 -1.76
C ALA A 43 5.76 -4.11 -2.50
N GLN A 44 5.46 -4.06 -3.80
CA GLN A 44 5.48 -2.82 -4.59
C GLN A 44 4.38 -1.85 -4.17
N LEU A 45 3.15 -2.31 -3.90
CA LEU A 45 2.07 -1.43 -3.41
C LEU A 45 2.41 -0.80 -2.05
N LYS A 46 3.11 -1.51 -1.16
CA LYS A 46 3.65 -0.94 0.09
C LYS A 46 4.71 0.12 -0.18
N ASP A 47 5.57 -0.11 -1.18
CA ASP A 47 6.57 0.87 -1.58
C ASP A 47 5.90 2.13 -2.16
N ILE A 48 4.87 1.98 -2.99
CA ILE A 48 4.06 3.11 -3.49
C ILE A 48 3.41 3.85 -2.33
N LYS A 49 2.82 3.14 -1.37
CA LYS A 49 2.21 3.72 -0.18
C LYS A 49 3.20 4.59 0.60
N ALA A 50 4.37 4.04 0.93
CA ALA A 50 5.39 4.77 1.67
C ALA A 50 5.84 6.04 0.93
N GLY A 51 6.00 5.96 -0.40
CA GLY A 51 6.34 7.12 -1.20
C GLY A 51 5.22 8.18 -1.25
N GLN A 52 3.97 7.74 -1.31
CA GLN A 52 2.80 8.63 -1.28
C GLN A 52 2.62 9.32 0.09
N GLU A 53 2.83 8.60 1.19
CA GLU A 53 2.80 9.16 2.54
C GLU A 53 3.89 10.22 2.73
N ALA A 54 5.12 9.96 2.24
CA ALA A 54 6.20 10.95 2.24
C ALA A 54 5.88 12.17 1.34
N PHE A 55 5.27 11.94 0.18
CA PHE A 55 4.83 13.02 -0.71
C PHE A 55 3.76 13.89 -0.03
N GLN A 56 2.84 13.29 0.71
CA GLN A 56 1.83 14.00 1.50
C GLN A 56 2.44 14.78 2.66
N GLU A 57 3.41 14.21 3.36
CA GLU A 57 4.09 14.88 4.48
C GLU A 57 4.77 16.19 4.05
N VAL A 58 5.40 16.19 2.88
CA VAL A 58 6.13 17.37 2.37
C VAL A 58 5.23 18.35 1.61
N THR A 59 4.28 17.85 0.80
CA THR A 59 3.49 18.72 -0.10
C THR A 59 2.06 18.99 0.38
N GLY A 60 1.57 18.25 1.38
CA GLY A 60 0.19 18.31 1.87
C GLY A 60 -0.85 17.60 0.96
N SER A 61 -0.43 17.01 -0.16
CA SER A 61 -1.30 16.32 -1.12
C SER A 61 -0.68 15.01 -1.59
N PHE A 62 -1.43 14.16 -2.29
CA PHE A 62 -0.90 12.94 -2.91
C PHE A 62 -0.59 13.15 -4.39
N SER A 63 0.35 12.37 -4.94
CA SER A 63 0.68 12.42 -6.37
C SER A 63 -0.26 11.53 -7.18
N ALA A 64 -0.81 12.07 -8.27
CA ALA A 64 -1.59 11.30 -9.25
C ALA A 64 -0.75 10.69 -10.37
N ASN A 65 0.56 10.96 -10.42
CA ASN A 65 1.46 10.51 -11.48
C ASN A 65 2.72 9.86 -10.89
N PHE A 66 3.08 8.68 -11.41
CA PHE A 66 4.29 7.96 -11.03
C PHE A 66 5.57 8.73 -11.36
N ASP A 67 5.67 9.40 -12.52
CA ASP A 67 6.87 10.16 -12.89
C ASP A 67 7.15 11.28 -11.88
N SER A 68 6.10 12.00 -11.48
CA SER A 68 6.19 13.04 -10.46
C SER A 68 6.57 12.47 -9.10
N LEU A 69 6.00 11.31 -8.74
CA LEU A 69 6.30 10.63 -7.48
C LEU A 69 7.77 10.17 -7.45
N VAL A 70 8.25 9.51 -8.51
CA VAL A 70 9.64 9.03 -8.61
C VAL A 70 10.61 10.20 -8.56
N ARG A 71 10.37 11.27 -9.33
CA ARG A 71 11.21 12.48 -9.29
C ARG A 71 11.25 13.09 -7.89
N PHE A 72 10.10 13.18 -7.22
CA PHE A 72 10.05 13.66 -5.85
C PHE A 72 10.91 12.80 -4.93
N LEU A 73 10.76 11.47 -4.97
CA LEU A 73 11.54 10.56 -4.13
C LEU A 73 13.05 10.67 -4.39
N ASP A 74 13.45 10.96 -5.62
CA ASP A 74 14.85 11.16 -6.01
C ASP A 74 15.48 12.44 -5.45
N THR A 75 14.70 13.53 -5.42
CA THR A 75 15.19 14.89 -5.14
C THR A 75 14.86 15.43 -3.76
N ALA A 76 13.79 14.93 -3.13
CA ALA A 76 13.29 15.51 -1.89
C ALA A 76 14.01 14.96 -0.66
N GLU A 77 14.00 15.77 0.40
CA GLU A 77 14.64 15.48 1.67
C GLU A 77 13.65 15.71 2.81
N PHE A 78 13.70 14.86 3.83
CA PHE A 78 13.03 15.06 5.10
C PHE A 78 13.82 16.05 5.95
N ALA A 79 13.13 17.05 6.51
CA ALA A 79 13.67 17.91 7.54
C ALA A 79 13.59 17.20 8.90
N ILE A 80 14.74 16.91 9.51
CA ILE A 80 14.78 16.42 10.89
C ILE A 80 14.53 17.60 11.81
N THR A 81 13.33 17.67 12.38
CA THR A 81 12.93 18.75 13.29
C THR A 81 12.98 18.30 14.74
N ALA A 82 13.50 19.16 15.62
CA ALA A 82 13.40 19.02 17.06
C ALA A 82 12.35 19.97 17.60
N ARG A 83 11.37 19.43 18.33
CA ARG A 83 10.38 20.20 19.06
C ARG A 83 10.86 20.40 20.50
N ARG A 84 10.97 21.65 20.94
CA ARG A 84 11.31 22.02 22.31
C ARG A 84 10.23 22.90 22.91
N ASP A 85 9.65 22.44 24.01
CA ASP A 85 8.73 23.26 24.80
C ASP A 85 9.56 24.27 25.62
N THR A 86 9.18 25.53 25.53
CA THR A 86 9.82 26.64 26.22
C THR A 86 8.79 27.43 27.00
N SER A 87 9.22 28.05 28.09
CA SER A 87 8.38 28.97 28.83
C SER A 87 9.17 30.21 29.22
N TYR A 88 8.53 31.37 29.11
CA TYR A 88 9.11 32.65 29.49
C TYR A 88 8.07 33.51 30.19
N ALA A 89 8.55 34.46 31.01
CA ALA A 89 7.68 35.30 31.83
C ALA A 89 6.72 36.15 30.98
N ASP A 90 5.43 36.13 31.31
CA ASP A 90 4.44 37.02 30.70
C ASP A 90 4.60 38.43 31.29
N VAL A 91 5.41 39.27 30.65
CA VAL A 91 5.73 40.61 31.16
C VAL A 91 4.48 41.49 31.26
N ALA A 92 3.55 41.38 30.31
CA ALA A 92 2.36 42.23 30.26
C ALA A 92 1.38 41.86 31.38
N LYS A 93 1.09 40.57 31.54
CA LYS A 93 0.18 40.07 32.57
C LYS A 93 0.75 40.23 33.97
N ASN A 94 2.04 39.92 34.15
CA ASN A 94 2.71 40.12 35.44
C ASN A 94 2.72 41.59 35.85
N ARG A 95 2.98 42.53 34.93
CA ARG A 95 2.87 43.96 35.21
C ARG A 95 1.44 44.38 35.56
N ALA A 96 0.43 43.87 34.86
CA ALA A 96 -0.98 44.22 35.10
C ALA A 96 -1.47 43.77 36.49
N PHE A 97 -0.97 42.64 37.00
CA PHE A 97 -1.35 42.10 38.31
C PHE A 97 -0.36 42.41 39.44
N GLY A 98 0.71 43.18 39.16
CA GLY A 98 1.74 43.49 40.16
C GLY A 98 2.52 42.26 40.64
N LEU A 99 2.59 41.22 39.81
CA LEU A 99 3.25 39.95 40.13
C LEU A 99 4.67 39.94 39.56
N ASP A 100 5.56 39.20 40.23
CA ASP A 100 6.91 38.91 39.76
C ASP A 100 6.97 37.47 39.27
N ALA A 101 7.39 37.28 38.02
CA ALA A 101 7.52 35.96 37.41
C ALA A 101 8.41 35.02 38.24
N GLN A 102 9.46 35.54 38.88
CA GLN A 102 10.37 34.74 39.71
C GLN A 102 9.77 34.35 41.07
N LYS A 103 8.62 34.93 41.46
CA LYS A 103 7.96 34.69 42.74
C LYS A 103 6.56 34.07 42.58
N GLY A 104 6.31 33.40 41.45
CA GLY A 104 5.02 32.75 41.17
C GLY A 104 4.09 33.54 40.24
N GLY A 105 4.64 34.40 39.39
CA GLY A 105 3.89 35.06 38.32
C GLY A 105 3.56 34.14 37.13
N TYR A 106 2.90 34.70 36.12
CA TYR A 106 2.47 34.03 34.91
C TYR A 106 3.63 33.81 33.91
N TYR A 107 3.58 32.68 33.21
CA TYR A 107 4.47 32.31 32.12
C TYR A 107 3.66 32.07 30.85
N ILE A 108 4.25 32.41 29.71
CA ILE A 108 3.77 32.01 28.38
C ILE A 108 4.50 30.72 28.04
N GLU A 109 3.74 29.69 27.70
CA GLU A 109 4.26 28.44 27.13
C GLU A 109 4.30 28.59 25.60
N ASP A 110 5.46 28.31 25.02
CA ASP A 110 5.67 28.40 23.58
C ASP A 110 6.47 27.20 23.08
N ILE A 111 6.18 26.77 21.85
CA ILE A 111 6.78 25.58 21.24
C ILE A 111 7.68 26.04 20.11
N ILE A 112 8.99 25.80 20.28
CA ILE A 112 9.97 26.09 19.23
C ILE A 112 10.22 24.80 18.45
N ILE A 113 10.13 24.89 17.12
CA ILE A 113 10.45 23.80 16.20
C ILE A 113 11.70 24.22 15.42
N ASP A 114 12.83 23.59 15.74
CA ASP A 114 14.11 23.84 15.07
C ASP A 114 14.40 22.73 14.05
N THR A 115 14.86 23.09 12.86
CA THR A 115 15.33 22.11 11.86
C THR A 115 16.81 21.83 12.09
N LEU A 116 17.15 20.57 12.39
CA LEU A 116 18.52 20.15 12.71
C LEU A 116 19.33 19.79 11.46
N SER A 117 18.74 19.00 10.57
CA SER A 117 19.41 18.51 9.36
C SER A 117 18.39 18.01 8.33
N PHE A 118 18.88 17.67 7.14
CA PHE A 118 18.08 17.07 6.07
C PHE A 118 18.58 15.66 5.75
N VAL A 119 17.65 14.75 5.45
CA VAL A 119 17.95 13.38 5.02
C VAL A 119 17.16 13.07 3.75
N ALA A 120 17.82 12.52 2.74
CA ALA A 120 17.17 12.15 1.49
C ALA A 120 16.04 11.12 1.71
N ILE A 121 14.86 11.37 1.14
CA ILE A 121 13.68 10.50 1.31
C ILE A 121 13.97 9.08 0.81
N LYS A 122 14.63 8.96 -0.35
CA LYS A 122 15.02 7.66 -0.92
C LYS A 122 15.88 6.82 0.02
N ASP A 123 16.81 7.43 0.74
CA ASP A 123 17.73 6.71 1.63
C ASP A 123 17.01 6.22 2.88
N SER A 124 15.97 6.96 3.31
CA SER A 124 15.12 6.60 4.44
C SER A 124 14.13 5.48 4.08
N LEU A 125 13.41 5.60 2.96
CA LEU A 125 12.35 4.66 2.57
C LEU A 125 12.86 3.42 1.83
N TYR A 126 13.94 3.56 1.06
CA TYR A 126 14.47 2.52 0.18
C TYR A 126 15.97 2.33 0.40
N PRO A 127 16.38 1.86 1.59
CA PRO A 127 17.79 1.77 1.95
C PRO A 127 18.55 0.92 0.93
N LYS A 128 19.55 1.53 0.28
CA LYS A 128 20.44 0.89 -0.72
C LYS A 128 19.68 0.25 -1.91
N SER A 129 18.48 0.74 -2.23
CA SER A 129 17.66 0.15 -3.30
C SER A 129 16.99 1.22 -4.16
N ASN A 130 17.07 1.06 -5.49
CA ASN A 130 16.37 1.91 -6.45
C ASN A 130 15.00 1.36 -6.86
N ARG A 131 14.40 0.48 -6.04
CA ARG A 131 13.12 -0.18 -6.34
C ARG A 131 11.94 0.77 -6.53
N TYR A 132 12.01 1.98 -5.97
CA TYR A 132 11.01 3.03 -6.19
C TYR A 132 10.94 3.48 -7.65
N GLN A 133 12.01 3.34 -8.45
CA GLN A 133 12.00 3.72 -9.86
C GLN A 133 11.18 2.75 -10.71
N THR A 134 11.05 1.50 -10.30
CA THR A 134 10.33 0.45 -11.04
C THR A 134 9.00 0.05 -10.39
N MET A 135 8.61 0.70 -9.29
CA MET A 135 7.40 0.36 -8.54
C MET A 135 6.10 0.55 -9.34
N MET A 136 6.12 1.34 -10.42
CA MET A 136 4.98 1.53 -11.32
C MET A 136 4.63 0.27 -12.13
N ASN A 137 5.59 -0.63 -12.37
CA ASN A 137 5.41 -1.78 -13.24
C ASN A 137 4.96 -3.00 -12.43
N ILE A 138 3.87 -3.63 -12.86
CA ILE A 138 3.35 -4.84 -12.21
C ILE A 138 4.30 -6.01 -12.51
N PRO A 139 4.70 -6.82 -11.52
CA PRO A 139 5.62 -7.93 -11.74
C PRO A 139 4.99 -8.95 -12.68
N ASN A 140 5.79 -9.56 -13.55
CA ASN A 140 5.33 -10.55 -14.54
C ASN A 140 4.26 -10.02 -15.50
N SER A 141 4.20 -8.70 -15.71
CA SER A 141 3.30 -8.06 -16.66
C SER A 141 3.97 -6.86 -17.33
N GLU A 142 3.49 -6.48 -18.51
CA GLU A 142 3.83 -5.21 -19.16
C GLU A 142 2.94 -4.05 -18.67
N ALA A 143 1.93 -4.36 -17.85
CA ALA A 143 1.00 -3.38 -17.31
C ALA A 143 1.59 -2.62 -16.11
N GLN A 144 1.08 -1.41 -15.92
CA GLN A 144 1.41 -0.55 -14.78
C GLN A 144 0.25 -0.49 -13.79
N TYR A 145 0.54 -0.14 -12.54
CA TYR A 145 -0.49 0.16 -11.56
C TYR A 145 -1.30 1.39 -12.00
N GLU A 146 -2.60 1.37 -11.72
CA GLU A 146 -3.42 2.57 -11.84
C GLU A 146 -3.27 3.40 -10.57
N LEU A 147 -2.74 4.62 -10.71
CA LEU A 147 -2.59 5.58 -9.61
C LEU A 147 -3.58 6.72 -9.78
N ARG A 148 -4.31 7.02 -8.71
CA ARG A 148 -5.26 8.12 -8.63
C ARG A 148 -5.01 8.88 -7.34
N ALA A 149 -5.10 10.20 -7.40
CA ALA A 149 -5.07 11.06 -6.24
C ALA A 149 -6.12 12.16 -6.38
N GLY A 150 -6.62 12.63 -5.25
CA GLY A 150 -7.66 13.65 -5.21
C GLY A 150 -7.88 14.22 -3.82
N LYS A 151 -8.97 14.97 -3.68
CA LYS A 151 -9.43 15.52 -2.41
C LYS A 151 -10.84 15.00 -2.14
N LEU A 152 -11.10 14.64 -0.89
CA LEU A 152 -12.37 14.12 -0.39
C LEU A 152 -12.88 15.06 0.70
N ASP A 153 -14.10 15.56 0.52
CA ASP A 153 -14.79 16.29 1.59
C ASP A 153 -15.50 15.28 2.50
N ARG A 154 -15.15 15.32 3.79
CA ARG A 154 -15.86 14.61 4.86
C ARG A 154 -16.26 15.63 5.91
N ASN A 155 -17.56 15.85 6.05
CA ASN A 155 -18.15 16.72 7.07
C ASN A 155 -17.59 18.16 7.05
N GLY A 156 -17.29 18.71 5.87
CA GLY A 156 -16.74 20.05 5.71
C GLY A 156 -15.23 20.14 5.91
N THR A 157 -14.55 19.03 6.19
CA THR A 157 -13.08 18.94 6.20
C THR A 157 -12.60 18.28 4.92
N ILE A 158 -11.65 18.93 4.24
CA ILE A 158 -11.05 18.44 3.00
C ILE A 158 -9.84 17.59 3.34
N TYR A 159 -9.89 16.30 2.97
CA TYR A 159 -8.80 15.36 3.10
C TYR A 159 -8.18 15.04 1.74
N SER A 160 -6.86 14.97 1.66
CA SER A 160 -6.18 14.40 0.49
C SER A 160 -6.35 12.88 0.52
N VAL A 161 -6.61 12.27 -0.63
CA VAL A 161 -6.78 10.80 -0.77
C VAL A 161 -6.06 10.29 -2.00
N PHE A 162 -5.68 9.01 -1.98
CA PHE A 162 -5.11 8.33 -3.13
C PHE A 162 -5.58 6.87 -3.21
N GLU A 163 -5.54 6.31 -4.41
CA GLU A 163 -5.74 4.88 -4.65
C GLU A 163 -4.70 4.43 -5.68
N ALA A 164 -3.91 3.41 -5.32
CA ALA A 164 -3.09 2.67 -6.26
C ALA A 164 -3.62 1.24 -6.35
N ARG A 165 -3.90 0.76 -7.56
CA ARG A 165 -4.55 -0.54 -7.77
C ARG A 165 -4.04 -1.29 -9.00
N ALA A 166 -4.15 -2.61 -8.95
CA ALA A 166 -3.93 -3.49 -10.09
C ALA A 166 -5.05 -4.52 -10.19
N SER A 167 -5.49 -4.83 -11.41
CA SER A 167 -6.51 -5.86 -11.64
C SER A 167 -5.94 -7.25 -11.36
N LYS A 168 -6.71 -8.09 -10.66
CA LYS A 168 -6.37 -9.50 -10.46
C LYS A 168 -6.23 -10.26 -11.78
N ASP A 169 -6.95 -9.85 -12.83
CA ASP A 169 -6.83 -10.45 -14.17
C ASP A 169 -5.42 -10.28 -14.75
N ILE A 170 -4.80 -9.12 -14.47
CA ILE A 170 -3.44 -8.79 -14.93
C ILE A 170 -2.41 -9.53 -14.08
N ILE A 171 -2.58 -9.51 -12.75
CA ILE A 171 -1.64 -10.14 -11.82
C ILE A 171 -1.61 -11.66 -12.03
N LEU A 172 -2.78 -12.28 -12.18
CA LEU A 172 -2.94 -13.72 -12.33
C LEU A 172 -3.00 -14.17 -13.79
N ALA A 173 -2.56 -13.32 -14.73
CA ALA A 173 -2.55 -13.63 -16.15
C ALA A 173 -1.83 -14.96 -16.44
N GLY A 174 -2.44 -15.80 -17.27
CA GLY A 174 -1.91 -17.13 -17.61
C GLY A 174 -2.29 -18.25 -16.64
N LEU A 175 -2.99 -17.95 -15.53
CA LEU A 175 -3.60 -18.96 -14.66
C LEU A 175 -5.03 -19.32 -15.13
N ASN A 176 -5.65 -20.30 -14.47
CA ASN A 176 -6.99 -20.78 -14.82
C ASN A 176 -8.05 -19.64 -14.70
N PRO A 177 -8.74 -19.26 -15.79
CA PRO A 177 -9.68 -18.13 -15.80
C PRO A 177 -10.89 -18.32 -14.89
N ASP A 178 -11.33 -19.55 -14.65
CA ASP A 178 -12.44 -19.83 -13.74
C ASP A 178 -12.03 -19.54 -12.29
N LEU A 179 -10.81 -19.91 -11.91
CA LEU A 179 -10.25 -19.63 -10.59
C LEU A 179 -9.96 -18.13 -10.39
N ILE A 180 -9.52 -17.42 -11.44
CA ILE A 180 -9.39 -15.95 -11.41
C ILE A 180 -10.76 -15.30 -11.17
N SER A 181 -11.80 -15.77 -11.86
CA SER A 181 -13.16 -15.25 -11.72
C SER A 181 -13.73 -15.47 -10.31
N GLN A 182 -13.47 -16.63 -9.72
CA GLN A 182 -13.80 -16.93 -8.32
C GLN A 182 -13.04 -16.00 -7.36
N GLU A 183 -11.73 -15.83 -7.58
CA GLU A 183 -10.86 -15.00 -6.75
C GLU A 183 -11.27 -13.51 -6.77
N LYS A 184 -11.84 -13.01 -7.88
CA LYS A 184 -12.38 -11.63 -7.96
C LYS A 184 -13.63 -11.40 -7.10
N GLN A 185 -14.34 -12.47 -6.76
CA GLN A 185 -15.54 -12.44 -5.93
C GLN A 185 -15.24 -12.74 -4.45
N VAL A 186 -13.98 -13.01 -4.11
CA VAL A 186 -13.58 -13.27 -2.72
C VAL A 186 -13.86 -12.05 -1.85
N ASN A 187 -14.57 -12.31 -0.76
CA ASN A 187 -14.80 -11.40 0.34
C ASN A 187 -14.54 -12.16 1.65
N SER A 188 -13.28 -12.21 2.08
CA SER A 188 -12.82 -12.95 3.24
C SER A 188 -11.82 -12.13 4.05
N VAL A 189 -11.69 -12.46 5.34
CA VAL A 189 -10.66 -11.88 6.20
C VAL A 189 -9.28 -12.37 5.78
N ASP A 190 -9.18 -13.60 5.26
CA ASP A 190 -7.93 -14.26 4.89
C ASP A 190 -7.57 -14.09 3.40
N GLY A 191 -8.37 -13.34 2.64
CA GLY A 191 -8.21 -13.14 1.19
C GLY A 191 -8.06 -11.68 0.80
N VAL A 192 -7.59 -11.42 -0.42
CA VAL A 192 -7.58 -10.06 -0.98
C VAL A 192 -8.97 -9.76 -1.52
N ASN A 193 -9.63 -8.73 -1.01
CA ASN A 193 -11.05 -8.53 -1.28
C ASN A 193 -11.31 -7.78 -2.59
N GLY A 194 -12.25 -8.31 -3.38
CA GLY A 194 -12.71 -7.72 -4.64
C GLY A 194 -11.80 -7.98 -5.85
N PRO A 195 -12.07 -7.32 -6.99
CA PRO A 195 -11.42 -7.61 -8.26
C PRO A 195 -10.03 -6.99 -8.43
N TYR A 196 -9.61 -6.13 -7.51
CA TYR A 196 -8.34 -5.41 -7.55
C TYR A 196 -7.52 -5.72 -6.30
N VAL A 197 -6.20 -5.74 -6.43
CA VAL A 197 -5.28 -5.58 -5.29
C VAL A 197 -4.97 -4.09 -5.20
N LYS A 198 -5.28 -3.45 -4.08
CA LYS A 198 -5.22 -1.99 -3.96
C LYS A 198 -4.73 -1.52 -2.60
N VAL A 199 -4.12 -0.34 -2.62
CA VAL A 199 -3.76 0.43 -1.44
C VAL A 199 -4.37 1.82 -1.54
N GLY A 200 -4.95 2.25 -0.43
CA GLY A 200 -5.70 3.50 -0.37
C GLY A 200 -7.13 3.39 -0.91
N ALA A 201 -7.86 4.48 -0.78
CA ALA A 201 -9.24 4.63 -1.24
C ALA A 201 -9.47 6.06 -1.74
N MET A 202 -10.21 6.23 -2.84
CA MET A 202 -10.60 7.55 -3.32
C MET A 202 -11.86 8.08 -2.62
N ASP A 203 -12.66 7.17 -2.08
CA ASP A 203 -13.96 7.42 -1.47
C ASP A 203 -13.91 7.48 0.06
N ASP A 204 -12.76 7.20 0.65
CA ASP A 204 -12.54 7.24 2.10
C ASP A 204 -11.13 7.71 2.48
N VAL A 205 -10.98 8.21 3.70
CA VAL A 205 -9.67 8.65 4.25
C VAL A 205 -8.91 7.42 4.76
N ASN A 206 -8.51 6.57 3.84
CA ASN A 206 -7.84 5.31 4.14
C ASN A 206 -6.61 5.15 3.24
N THR A 207 -5.46 4.83 3.84
CA THR A 207 -4.19 4.51 3.14
C THR A 207 -3.81 3.03 3.30
N SER A 208 -4.74 2.19 3.79
CA SER A 208 -4.51 0.76 4.04
C SER A 208 -4.67 -0.07 2.75
N GLY A 209 -4.04 -1.24 2.74
CA GLY A 209 -4.23 -2.25 1.70
C GLY A 209 -5.50 -3.07 1.90
N ASN A 210 -6.00 -3.69 0.84
CA ASN A 210 -7.15 -4.61 0.89
C ASN A 210 -6.77 -6.10 1.05
N TRP A 211 -5.60 -6.38 1.62
CA TRP A 211 -5.04 -7.72 1.80
C TRP A 211 -4.90 -8.07 3.30
N PRO A 212 -4.84 -9.36 3.66
CA PRO A 212 -4.65 -9.78 5.05
C PRO A 212 -3.22 -9.55 5.53
N LYS A 213 -3.06 -9.49 6.86
CA LYS A 213 -1.76 -9.31 7.53
C LYS A 213 -0.72 -10.39 7.20
N LEU A 214 -1.14 -11.55 6.69
CA LEU A 214 -0.23 -12.60 6.23
C LEU A 214 0.75 -12.09 5.16
N TYR A 215 0.28 -11.22 4.25
CA TYR A 215 1.14 -10.60 3.25
C TYR A 215 1.96 -9.43 3.81
N ASP A 216 1.68 -8.98 5.03
CA ASP A 216 2.45 -7.92 5.69
C ASP A 216 3.79 -8.41 6.22
N THR A 217 3.84 -9.64 6.74
CA THR A 217 5.03 -10.27 7.34
C THR A 217 6.12 -10.68 6.36
N ALA A 218 5.90 -10.59 5.04
CA ALA A 218 6.91 -10.94 4.04
C ALA A 218 8.09 -9.95 3.93
N LYS A 219 8.03 -8.80 4.63
CA LYS A 219 9.15 -7.85 4.77
C LYS A 219 9.79 -8.05 6.14
N ASP A 220 10.91 -8.79 6.18
CA ASP A 220 12.05 -8.62 7.11
C ASP A 220 13.15 -9.67 6.82
N LYS A 221 13.51 -9.86 5.54
CA LYS A 221 14.74 -10.55 5.11
C LYS A 221 15.37 -9.85 3.92
#